data_AF-A0A6B8RX95-F1
#
_entry.id   AF-A0A6B8RX95-F1
#
_cell.length_a   1.000
_cell.length_b   1.000
_cell.length_c   1.000
_cell.angle_alpha   90.00
_cell.angle_beta   90.00
_cell.angle_gamma   90.00
#
_symmetry.space_group_name_H-M   'P 1'
#
loop_
_entity.id
_entity.type
_entity.pdbx_description
1 polymer ?
#
loop_
_entity_poly.entity_id
_entity_poly.type
_entity_poly.pdbx_seq_one_letter_code
_entity_poly.pdbx_strand_id
1 'polypeptide(L)'
;MKDWNDLKLSYRGTLRMLQKKGKQLECDLEKAIALNVDLDSIMKDIDFIKDMITDVNLAINWLHTGKMPGSKRGIERRSAYQKNKLMDPLRMQAFSNQYNSRSASTLTDWQRYQLEDALSRLSPQQRECYELAHGGCYPYAEIAIMLGISKGTVQGYVERAQKKVTEDLNSSLFLI
;
A
#
# COMPACT_ATOMS: atom_id res chain seq x y z
N MET A 1 -19.29 -0.32 -21.65
CA MET A 1 -17.94 -0.81 -21.33
C MET A 1 -17.11 -0.54 -22.58
N LYS A 2 -16.06 0.30 -22.55
CA LYS A 2 -15.25 0.52 -23.76
C LYS A 2 -14.53 -0.78 -24.10
N ASP A 3 -14.77 -1.30 -25.31
CA ASP A 3 -14.14 -2.53 -25.77
C ASP A 3 -12.62 -2.38 -25.81
N TRP A 4 -11.91 -3.39 -25.33
CA TRP A 4 -10.45 -3.39 -25.29
C TRP A 4 -9.81 -3.22 -26.69
N ASN A 5 -10.52 -3.63 -27.74
CA ASN A 5 -10.12 -3.40 -29.13
C ASN A 5 -10.10 -1.92 -29.52
N ASP A 6 -11.04 -1.12 -28.99
CA ASP A 6 -11.12 0.32 -29.22
C ASP A 6 -9.91 1.04 -28.60
N LEU A 7 -9.54 0.62 -27.38
CA LEU A 7 -8.33 1.12 -26.72
C LEU A 7 -7.07 0.83 -27.54
N LYS A 8 -6.92 -0.41 -28.03
CA LYS A 8 -5.77 -0.80 -28.86
C LYS A 8 -5.71 0.02 -30.16
N LEU A 9 -6.86 0.31 -30.78
CA LEU A 9 -6.95 1.16 -31.96
C LEU A 9 -6.49 2.58 -31.66
N SER A 10 -6.96 3.15 -30.56
CA SER A 10 -6.59 4.49 -30.09
C SER A 10 -5.08 4.63 -29.90
N TYR A 11 -4.44 3.69 -29.19
CA TYR A 11 -2.98 3.72 -28.96
C TYR A 11 -2.18 3.55 -30.26
N ARG A 12 -2.68 2.79 -31.25
CA ARG A 12 -2.04 2.72 -32.58
C ARG A 12 -2.19 4.02 -33.36
N GLY A 13 -3.31 4.71 -33.19
CA GLY A 13 -3.54 6.06 -33.72
C GLY A 13 -2.54 7.06 -33.15
N THR A 14 -2.39 7.11 -31.82
CA THR A 14 -1.43 8.01 -31.17
C THR A 14 0.01 7.69 -31.57
N LEU A 15 0.38 6.42 -31.69
CA LEU A 15 1.72 6.02 -32.17
C LEU A 15 2.01 6.58 -33.56
N ARG A 16 1.06 6.49 -34.50
CA ARG A 16 1.22 7.05 -35.85
C ARG A 16 1.39 8.57 -35.82
N MET A 17 0.63 9.26 -34.97
CA MET A 17 0.73 10.71 -34.80
C MET A 17 2.11 11.12 -34.26
N LEU A 18 2.62 10.41 -33.25
CA LEU A 18 3.94 10.65 -32.67
C LEU A 18 5.06 10.36 -33.67
N GLN A 19 4.98 9.26 -34.43
CA GLN A 19 5.95 8.96 -35.49
C GLN A 19 5.98 10.02 -36.59
N LYS A 20 4.81 10.54 -36.99
CA LYS A 20 4.73 11.64 -37.96
C LYS A 20 5.37 12.90 -37.40
N LYS A 21 5.11 13.23 -36.13
CA LYS A 21 5.68 14.39 -35.45
C LYS A 21 7.20 14.27 -35.26
N GLY A 22 7.70 13.08 -34.93
CA GLY A 22 9.14 12.81 -34.83
C GLY A 22 9.85 13.05 -36.17
N LYS A 23 9.32 12.51 -37.28
CA LYS A 23 9.86 12.76 -38.62
C LYS A 23 9.84 14.24 -39.02
N GLN A 24 8.80 14.97 -38.60
CA GLN A 24 8.71 16.40 -38.83
C GLN A 24 9.83 17.15 -38.10
N LEU A 25 10.06 16.85 -36.82
CA LEU A 25 11.14 17.45 -36.04
C LEU A 25 12.53 17.10 -36.58
N GLU A 26 12.74 15.88 -37.07
CA GLU A 26 14.00 15.49 -37.73
C GLU A 26 14.25 16.33 -38.99
N CYS A 27 13.22 16.55 -39.80
CA CYS A 27 13.30 17.43 -40.98
C CYS A 27 13.53 18.91 -40.59
N ASP A 28 12.95 19.36 -39.48
CA ASP A 28 13.15 20.73 -38.99
C ASP A 28 14.53 20.91 -38.34
N LEU A 29 15.10 19.88 -37.74
CA LEU A 29 16.49 19.84 -37.28
C LEU A 29 17.47 19.98 -38.45
N GLU A 30 17.27 19.23 -39.54
CA GLU A 30 18.10 19.33 -40.76
C GLU A 30 18.08 20.75 -41.34
N LYS A 31 16.92 21.42 -41.35
CA LYS A 31 16.80 22.83 -41.78
C LYS A 31 17.48 23.79 -40.82
N ALA A 32 17.35 23.57 -39.50
CA ALA A 32 17.95 24.42 -38.48
C ALA A 32 19.49 24.35 -38.53
N ILE A 33 20.06 23.18 -38.80
CA ILE A 33 21.49 22.99 -39.06
C ILE A 33 21.93 23.82 -40.27
N ALA A 34 21.16 23.80 -41.37
CA ALA A 34 21.46 24.61 -42.55
C ALA A 34 21.37 26.13 -42.29
N LEU A 35 20.61 26.56 -41.28
CA LEU A 35 20.39 27.95 -40.90
C LEU A 35 21.28 28.44 -39.74
N ASN A 36 22.13 27.59 -39.13
CA ASN A 36 22.94 27.90 -37.94
C ASN A 36 22.12 28.46 -36.75
N VAL A 37 20.94 27.89 -36.51
CA VAL A 37 20.05 28.28 -35.38
C VAL A 37 20.32 27.39 -34.16
N ASP A 38 19.92 27.85 -32.97
CA ASP A 38 20.00 27.10 -31.72
C ASP A 38 19.32 25.71 -31.81
N LEU A 39 20.11 24.65 -31.63
CA LEU A 39 19.74 23.25 -31.83
C LEU A 39 19.24 22.57 -30.54
N ASP A 40 19.55 23.13 -29.37
CA ASP A 40 19.35 22.46 -28.07
C ASP A 40 17.85 22.23 -27.79
N SER A 41 17.00 23.20 -28.14
CA SER A 41 15.55 23.10 -28.01
C SER A 41 14.97 21.95 -28.86
N ILE A 42 15.40 21.86 -30.12
CA ILE A 42 14.89 20.85 -31.06
C ILE A 42 15.35 19.44 -30.66
N MET A 43 16.60 19.31 -30.20
CA MET A 43 17.13 18.03 -29.71
C MET A 43 16.34 17.51 -28.50
N LYS A 44 16.04 18.39 -27.54
CA LYS A 44 15.19 18.05 -26.37
C LYS A 44 13.80 17.58 -26.79
N ASP A 45 13.18 18.27 -27.75
CA ASP A 45 11.86 17.89 -28.27
C ASP A 45 11.90 16.52 -28.98
N ILE A 46 12.98 16.22 -29.71
CA ILE A 46 13.17 14.92 -30.37
C ILE A 46 13.28 13.80 -29.33
N ASP A 47 14.10 13.98 -28.30
CA ASP A 47 14.29 12.98 -27.25
C ASP A 47 12.99 12.76 -26.46
N PHE A 48 12.26 13.84 -26.16
CA PHE A 48 10.96 13.74 -25.51
C PHE A 48 9.92 12.98 -26.36
N ILE A 49 9.88 13.20 -27.68
CA ILE A 49 9.01 12.41 -28.57
C ILE A 49 9.45 10.95 -28.64
N LYS A 50 10.75 10.67 -28.67
CA LYS A 50 11.25 9.29 -28.63
C LYS A 50 10.80 8.59 -27.36
N ASP A 51 10.90 9.24 -26.21
CA ASP A 51 10.43 8.69 -24.92
C ASP A 51 8.93 8.39 -24.98
N MET A 52 8.10 9.33 -25.47
CA MET A 52 6.67 9.11 -25.67
C MET A 52 6.36 7.93 -26.59
N ILE A 53 7.13 7.75 -27.66
CA ILE A 53 7.00 6.61 -28.58
C ILE A 53 7.33 5.31 -27.84
N THR A 54 8.36 5.29 -26.99
CA THR A 54 8.70 4.10 -26.20
C THR A 54 7.58 3.74 -25.22
N ASP A 55 7.02 4.72 -24.52
CA ASP A 55 5.92 4.52 -23.56
C ASP A 55 4.66 3.97 -24.24
N VAL A 56 4.27 4.54 -25.38
CA VAL A 56 3.12 4.05 -26.14
C VAL A 56 3.34 2.62 -26.65
N ASN A 57 4.55 2.30 -27.12
CA ASN A 57 4.89 0.94 -27.52
C ASN A 57 4.88 -0.05 -26.35
N LEU A 58 5.35 0.36 -25.17
CA LEU A 58 5.26 -0.44 -23.95
C LEU A 58 3.80 -0.74 -23.61
N ALA A 59 2.92 0.27 -23.64
CA ALA A 59 1.49 0.09 -23.41
C ALA A 59 0.85 -0.86 -24.43
N ILE A 60 1.14 -0.70 -25.73
CA ILE A 60 0.63 -1.59 -26.78
C ILE A 60 1.08 -3.03 -26.56
N ASN A 61 2.34 -3.24 -26.15
CA ASN A 61 2.86 -4.58 -25.88
C ASN A 61 2.19 -5.24 -24.67
N TRP A 62 1.95 -4.47 -23.60
CA TRP A 62 1.20 -4.93 -22.44
C TRP A 62 -0.21 -5.33 -22.81
N LEU A 63 -0.91 -4.50 -23.58
CA LEU A 63 -2.24 -4.83 -24.07
C LEU A 63 -2.17 -6.12 -24.89
N HIS A 64 -1.26 -6.22 -25.86
CA HIS A 64 -1.19 -7.36 -26.78
C HIS A 64 -0.83 -8.70 -26.11
N THR A 65 0.11 -8.68 -25.16
CA THR A 65 0.68 -9.91 -24.59
C THR A 65 0.17 -10.21 -23.19
N GLY A 66 -0.43 -9.24 -22.50
CA GLY A 66 -0.87 -9.36 -21.11
C GLY A 66 0.28 -9.53 -20.11
N LYS A 67 1.54 -9.33 -20.55
CA LYS A 67 2.75 -9.53 -19.76
C LYS A 67 3.74 -8.41 -20.00
N MET A 68 4.71 -8.29 -19.10
CA MET A 68 5.76 -7.28 -19.21
C MET A 68 6.56 -7.47 -20.51
N PRO A 69 6.66 -6.42 -21.36
CA PRO A 69 7.48 -6.47 -22.57
C PRO A 69 8.93 -6.77 -22.22
N GLY A 70 9.56 -7.64 -23.01
CA GLY A 70 10.93 -8.12 -22.76
C GLY A 70 11.02 -9.33 -21.81
N SER A 71 9.97 -9.64 -21.04
CA SER A 71 9.96 -10.85 -20.22
C SER A 71 9.47 -12.07 -21.01
N LYS A 72 10.27 -13.16 -21.00
CA LYS A 72 9.84 -14.46 -21.57
C LYS A 72 8.71 -15.09 -20.76
N ARG A 73 8.71 -14.92 -19.43
CA ARG A 73 7.77 -15.52 -18.47
C ARG A 73 6.80 -14.47 -17.93
N GLY A 74 5.57 -14.88 -17.58
CA GLY A 74 4.59 -13.97 -16.99
C GLY A 74 4.83 -13.72 -15.49
N ILE A 75 4.03 -12.84 -14.91
CA ILE A 75 4.15 -12.40 -13.50
C ILE A 75 3.85 -13.53 -12.51
N GLU A 76 3.14 -14.56 -12.94
CA GLU A 76 2.86 -15.79 -12.18
C GLU A 76 4.12 -16.60 -11.88
N ARG A 77 5.16 -16.49 -12.73
CA ARG A 77 6.45 -17.19 -12.57
C ARG A 77 7.59 -16.20 -12.35
N ARG A 78 7.57 -15.53 -11.19
CA ARG A 78 8.59 -14.55 -10.78
C ARG A 78 9.98 -15.19 -10.62
N SER A 79 11.01 -14.49 -11.08
CA SER A 79 12.41 -14.88 -10.86
C SER A 79 12.81 -14.75 -9.39
N ALA A 80 13.92 -15.37 -8.99
CA ALA A 80 14.42 -15.29 -7.60
C ALA A 80 14.66 -13.83 -7.17
N TYR A 81 15.23 -13.00 -8.04
CA TYR A 81 15.44 -11.56 -7.79
C TYR A 81 14.14 -10.77 -7.66
N GLN A 82 13.06 -11.17 -8.34
CA GLN A 82 11.75 -10.51 -8.18
C GLN A 82 11.02 -10.96 -6.91
N LYS A 83 11.33 -12.15 -6.40
CA LYS A 83 10.80 -12.66 -5.13
C LYS A 83 11.53 -12.07 -3.93
N ASN A 84 12.82 -11.82 -4.07
CA ASN A 84 13.68 -11.42 -2.95
C ASN A 84 14.02 -9.92 -3.05
N LYS A 85 13.59 -9.14 -2.06
CA LYS A 85 14.10 -7.77 -1.86
C LYS A 85 15.26 -7.80 -0.88
N LEU A 86 16.33 -7.07 -1.20
CA LEU A 86 17.44 -6.88 -0.28
C LEU A 86 16.93 -6.05 0.90
N MET A 87 16.94 -6.65 2.08
CA MET A 87 16.50 -6.02 3.33
C MET A 87 17.59 -6.20 4.38
N ASP A 88 17.74 -5.21 5.23
CA ASP A 88 18.61 -5.28 6.40
C ASP A 88 18.21 -6.50 7.27
N PRO A 89 19.15 -7.41 7.58
CA PRO A 89 18.87 -8.58 8.43
C PRO A 89 18.21 -8.23 9.75
N LEU A 90 18.55 -7.09 10.36
CA LEU A 90 17.96 -6.67 11.63
C LEU A 90 16.47 -6.31 11.47
N ARG A 91 16.12 -5.67 10.34
CA ARG A 91 14.71 -5.39 10.00
C ARG A 91 13.98 -6.67 9.60
N MET A 92 14.64 -7.61 8.95
CA MET A 92 14.06 -8.91 8.58
C MET A 92 13.72 -9.75 9.82
N GLN A 93 14.55 -9.68 10.87
CA GLN A 93 14.34 -10.41 12.14
C GLN A 93 13.03 -10.04 12.83
N ALA A 94 12.54 -8.80 12.66
CA ALA A 94 11.24 -8.38 13.15
C ALA A 94 10.06 -9.14 12.48
N PHE A 95 10.27 -9.64 11.26
CA PHE A 95 9.27 -10.38 10.50
C PHE A 95 9.42 -11.90 10.60
N SER A 96 10.61 -12.42 10.95
CA SER A 96 10.87 -13.87 10.97
C SER A 96 10.37 -14.59 12.22
N ASN A 97 10.26 -13.89 13.34
CA ASN A 97 9.72 -14.46 14.57
C ASN A 97 8.22 -14.14 14.67
N GLN A 98 7.37 -15.17 14.72
CA GLN A 98 5.93 -15.00 15.02
C GLN A 98 5.69 -14.22 16.32
N TYR A 99 6.66 -14.25 17.25
CA TYR A 99 6.65 -13.48 18.50
C TYR A 99 7.17 -12.03 18.39
N ASN A 100 7.93 -11.67 17.35
CA ASN A 100 8.45 -10.29 17.15
C ASN A 100 7.70 -9.47 16.09
N SER A 101 6.68 -10.02 15.45
CA SER A 101 5.70 -9.19 14.73
C SER A 101 4.83 -8.45 15.74
N ARG A 102 5.40 -7.37 16.26
CA ARG A 102 4.79 -6.21 16.93
C ARG A 102 4.16 -6.33 18.32
N SER A 103 3.97 -7.48 18.96
CA SER A 103 3.57 -7.48 20.40
C SER A 103 3.34 -8.87 20.98
N ALA A 104 4.36 -9.45 21.60
CA ALA A 104 4.17 -10.33 22.76
C ALA A 104 5.39 -10.21 23.68
N SER A 105 5.22 -9.48 24.78
CA SER A 105 6.12 -9.37 25.94
C SER A 105 7.37 -8.47 25.86
N THR A 106 7.18 -7.15 25.75
CA THR A 106 8.05 -6.20 26.49
C THR A 106 7.33 -5.70 27.75
N LEU A 107 6.42 -6.50 28.28
CA LEU A 107 5.82 -6.24 29.60
C LEU A 107 6.58 -7.04 30.63
N THR A 108 7.11 -6.34 31.64
CA THR A 108 7.62 -6.98 32.85
C THR A 108 6.50 -7.75 33.54
N ASP A 109 6.83 -8.74 34.35
CA ASP A 109 5.80 -9.50 35.09
C ASP A 109 4.96 -8.59 35.98
N TRP A 110 5.58 -7.52 36.52
CA TRP A 110 4.87 -6.46 37.26
C TRP A 110 3.83 -5.73 36.39
N GLN A 111 4.19 -5.32 35.18
CA GLN A 111 3.26 -4.64 34.28
C GLN A 111 2.11 -5.54 33.81
N ARG A 112 2.35 -6.86 33.68
CA ARG A 112 1.29 -7.83 33.39
C ARG A 112 0.33 -7.94 34.57
N TYR A 113 0.87 -8.01 35.78
CA TYR A 113 0.07 -8.01 37.00
C TYR A 113 -0.79 -6.74 37.11
N GLN A 114 -0.21 -5.56 36.86
CA GLN A 114 -0.96 -4.30 36.84
C GLN A 114 -2.11 -4.31 35.81
N LEU A 115 -1.86 -4.84 34.60
CA LEU A 115 -2.88 -4.95 33.56
C LEU A 115 -4.00 -5.92 33.96
N GLU A 116 -3.64 -7.07 34.52
CA GLU A 116 -4.60 -8.09 34.93
C GLU A 116 -5.45 -7.62 36.12
N ASP A 117 -4.84 -6.92 37.08
CA ASP A 117 -5.52 -6.27 38.20
C ASP A 117 -6.53 -5.22 37.71
N ALA A 118 -6.13 -4.34 36.79
CA ALA A 118 -7.02 -3.33 36.20
C ALA A 118 -8.19 -3.95 35.42
N LEU A 119 -7.97 -5.06 34.72
CA LEU A 119 -9.01 -5.75 33.95
C LEU A 119 -9.93 -6.62 34.82
N SER A 120 -9.51 -7.01 36.03
CA SER A 120 -10.27 -7.88 36.94
C SER A 120 -11.60 -7.25 37.42
N ARG A 121 -11.67 -5.92 37.51
CA ARG A 121 -12.87 -5.17 37.93
C ARG A 121 -13.97 -5.12 36.86
N LEU A 122 -13.63 -5.37 35.60
CA LEU A 122 -14.59 -5.31 34.50
C LEU A 122 -15.51 -6.53 34.54
N SER A 123 -16.79 -6.33 34.19
CA SER A 123 -17.69 -7.45 33.93
C SER A 123 -17.16 -8.27 32.74
N PRO A 124 -17.39 -9.60 32.67
CA PRO A 124 -16.91 -10.42 31.55
C PRO A 124 -17.25 -9.85 30.17
N GLN A 125 -18.47 -9.33 29.99
CA GLN A 125 -18.92 -8.71 28.73
C GLN A 125 -18.21 -7.39 28.43
N GLN A 126 -17.93 -6.60 29.48
CA GLN A 126 -17.19 -5.33 29.35
C GLN A 126 -15.73 -5.59 29.01
N ARG A 127 -15.12 -6.57 29.67
CA ARG A 127 -13.74 -6.99 29.45
C ARG A 127 -13.55 -7.52 28.02
N GLU A 128 -14.41 -8.41 27.57
CA GLU A 128 -14.34 -8.98 26.22
C GLU A 128 -14.46 -7.90 25.13
N CYS A 129 -15.42 -6.98 25.26
CA CYS A 129 -15.55 -5.86 24.32
C CYS A 129 -14.32 -4.94 24.35
N TYR A 130 -13.76 -4.69 25.53
CA TYR A 130 -12.61 -3.80 25.71
C TYR A 130 -11.31 -4.43 25.17
N GLU A 131 -11.09 -5.73 25.39
CA GLU A 131 -9.95 -6.48 24.85
C GLU A 131 -9.99 -6.55 23.32
N LEU A 132 -11.17 -6.79 22.72
CA LEU A 132 -11.33 -6.80 21.26
C LEU A 132 -11.11 -5.40 20.65
N ALA A 133 -11.60 -4.36 21.31
CA ALA A 133 -11.47 -2.99 20.83
C ALA A 133 -10.03 -2.46 20.96
N HIS A 134 -9.40 -2.57 22.13
CA HIS A 134 -8.11 -1.96 22.42
C HIS A 134 -6.92 -2.90 22.27
N GLY A 135 -7.10 -4.19 22.54
CA GLY A 135 -6.06 -5.21 22.32
C GLY A 135 -6.02 -5.68 20.87
N GLY A 136 -7.20 -5.98 20.30
CA GLY A 136 -7.35 -6.45 18.91
C GLY A 136 -7.47 -5.34 17.85
N CYS A 137 -7.71 -4.09 18.25
CA CYS A 137 -7.95 -2.96 17.35
C CYS A 137 -9.09 -3.19 16.33
N TYR A 138 -10.10 -3.98 16.70
CA TYR A 138 -11.26 -4.23 15.84
C TYR A 138 -12.27 -3.06 15.88
N PRO A 139 -12.92 -2.72 14.76
CA PRO A 139 -13.99 -1.73 14.75
C PRO A 139 -15.23 -2.26 15.50
N TYR A 140 -15.96 -1.39 16.18
CA TYR A 140 -17.14 -1.77 17.00
C TYR A 140 -18.23 -2.52 16.21
N ALA A 141 -18.32 -2.29 14.90
CA ALA A 141 -19.26 -3.01 14.04
C ALA A 141 -18.87 -4.50 13.88
N GLU A 142 -17.58 -4.80 13.78
CA GLU A 142 -17.10 -6.19 13.71
C GLU A 142 -17.22 -6.88 15.05
N ILE A 143 -16.93 -6.19 16.15
CA ILE A 143 -17.10 -6.72 17.51
C ILE A 143 -18.57 -7.08 17.78
N ALA A 144 -19.50 -6.22 17.35
CA ALA A 144 -20.93 -6.48 17.43
C ALA A 144 -21.34 -7.77 16.70
N ILE A 145 -20.77 -8.02 15.51
CA ILE A 145 -21.00 -9.24 14.74
C ILE A 145 -20.39 -10.46 15.44
N MET A 146 -19.15 -10.34 15.94
CA MET A 146 -18.45 -11.43 16.63
C MET A 146 -19.18 -11.90 17.89
N LEU A 147 -19.73 -10.95 18.66
CA LEU A 147 -20.42 -11.21 19.92
C LEU A 147 -21.94 -11.37 19.79
N GLY A 148 -22.50 -11.16 18.59
CA GLY A 148 -23.94 -11.26 18.35
C GLY A 148 -24.79 -10.19 19.07
N ILE A 149 -24.20 -9.01 19.32
CA ILE A 149 -24.85 -7.89 20.03
C ILE A 149 -24.95 -6.64 19.15
N SER A 150 -25.76 -5.66 19.57
CA SER A 150 -25.87 -4.42 18.81
C SER A 150 -24.61 -3.56 18.95
N LYS A 151 -24.28 -2.77 17.91
CA LYS A 151 -23.15 -1.82 17.94
C LYS A 151 -23.24 -0.83 19.11
N GLY A 152 -24.44 -0.36 19.43
CA GLY A 152 -24.67 0.55 20.56
C GLY A 152 -24.37 -0.11 21.91
N THR A 153 -24.64 -1.41 22.04
CA THR A 153 -24.30 -2.19 23.23
C THR A 153 -22.78 -2.31 23.40
N VAL A 154 -22.04 -2.62 22.32
CA VAL A 154 -20.57 -2.65 22.33
C VAL A 154 -20.00 -1.31 22.78
N GLN A 155 -20.45 -0.22 22.17
CA GLN A 155 -20.00 1.13 22.53
C GLN A 155 -20.23 1.42 24.02
N GLY A 156 -21.43 1.15 24.53
CA GLY A 156 -21.74 1.37 25.94
C GLY A 156 -20.97 0.46 26.90
N TYR A 157 -20.51 -0.72 26.45
CA TYR A 157 -19.63 -1.58 27.25
C TYR A 157 -18.19 -1.05 27.28
N VAL A 158 -17.66 -0.61 26.14
CA VAL A 158 -16.31 -0.02 26.06
C VAL A 158 -16.23 1.28 26.86
N GLU A 159 -17.21 2.18 26.75
CA GLU A 159 -17.22 3.44 27.50
C GLU A 159 -17.30 3.22 29.03
N ARG A 160 -18.12 2.27 29.48
CA ARG A 160 -18.21 1.89 30.90
C ARG A 160 -16.93 1.23 31.41
N ALA A 161 -16.31 0.37 30.59
CA ALA A 161 -15.02 -0.23 30.88
C ALA A 161 -13.94 0.84 31.03
N GLN A 162 -13.84 1.76 30.06
CA GLN A 162 -12.89 2.87 30.09
C GLN A 162 -13.04 3.71 31.36
N LYS A 163 -14.29 4.06 31.73
CA LYS A 163 -14.56 4.84 32.95
C LYS A 163 -14.04 4.13 34.21
N LYS A 164 -14.32 2.83 34.36
CA LYS A 164 -13.82 2.04 35.51
C LYS A 164 -12.30 1.99 35.56
N VAL A 165 -11.64 1.73 34.43
CA VAL A 165 -10.18 1.71 34.36
C VAL A 165 -9.60 3.07 34.73
N THR A 166 -10.19 4.18 34.26
CA THR A 166 -9.71 5.52 34.62
C THR A 166 -9.93 5.86 36.09
N GLU A 167 -11.01 5.37 36.71
CA GLU A 167 -11.22 5.51 38.16
C GLU A 167 -10.14 4.73 38.92
N ASP A 168 -9.85 3.49 38.50
CA ASP A 168 -8.86 2.65 39.15
C ASP A 168 -7.44 3.20 39.02
N LEU A 169 -7.07 3.79 37.88
CA LEU A 169 -5.78 4.47 37.70
C LEU A 169 -5.60 5.63 38.68
N ASN A 170 -6.69 6.32 39.04
CA ASN A 170 -6.65 7.46 39.96
C ASN A 170 -6.74 7.05 41.44
N SER A 171 -7.40 5.93 41.75
CA SER A 171 -7.62 5.47 43.13
C SER A 171 -6.62 4.42 43.62
N SER A 172 -6.05 3.63 42.71
CA SER A 172 -5.27 2.44 43.06
C SER A 172 -3.79 2.76 43.10
N LEU A 173 -3.18 2.54 44.27
CA LEU A 173 -1.77 2.80 44.52
C LEU A 173 -0.84 1.87 43.70
N PHE A 174 -1.35 0.71 43.26
CA PHE A 174 -0.60 -0.30 42.49
C PHE A 174 -0.59 -0.06 40.98
N LEU A 175 -1.42 0.84 40.47
CA LEU A 175 -1.53 1.14 39.04
C LEU A 175 -0.78 2.42 38.63
N ILE A 176 -0.09 3.06 39.57
CA ILE A 176 0.78 4.23 39.39
C ILE A 176 2.23 3.79 39.22
#